data_AF-A0A388NT98-F1
#
_entry.id   AF-A0A388NT98-F1
#
_cell.length_a   1.000
_cell.length_b   1.000
_cell.length_c   1.000
_cell.angle_alpha   90.00
_cell.angle_beta   90.00
_cell.angle_gamma   90.00
#
_symmetry.space_group_name_H-M   'P 1'
#
loop_
_entity.id
_entity.type
_entity.pdbx_description
1 polymer ?
#
loop_
_entity_poly.entity_id
_entity_poly.type
_entity_poly.pdbx_seq_one_letter_code
_entity_poly.pdbx_strand_id
1 'polypeptide(L)'
;MQSAGSGQIVGIGSIAGDRGRRGIPAYSASKAGLHTYLEAMRNRLSRHGVTVTTIKLWQVQTAMLANADRVIQRQARSWQPASSGAQSATSGRLFMCRVAGPPPGLCCSIY
;
A
#
# COMPACT_ATOMS: atom_id res chain seq x y z
N MET A 1 4.82 10.26 21.15
CA MET A 1 3.56 9.50 20.90
C MET A 1 3.20 8.66 22.11
N GLN A 2 4.00 7.66 22.54
CA GLN A 2 3.68 6.88 23.75
C GLN A 2 3.54 7.74 25.01
N SER A 3 4.44 8.71 25.23
CA SER A 3 4.35 9.67 26.34
C SER A 3 3.23 10.71 26.19
N ALA A 4 2.72 10.91 24.97
CA ALA A 4 1.68 11.90 24.67
C ALA A 4 0.25 11.32 24.82
N GLY A 5 0.11 10.01 25.06
CA GLY A 5 -1.18 9.33 25.28
C GLY A 5 -2.13 9.31 24.08
N SER A 6 -1.71 9.82 22.93
CA SER A 6 -2.48 9.85 21.69
C SER A 6 -1.58 10.00 20.47
N GLY A 7 -2.04 9.52 19.31
CA GLY A 7 -1.33 9.70 18.05
C GLY A 7 -1.80 8.77 16.94
N GLN A 8 -1.37 9.06 15.71
CA GLN A 8 -1.64 8.23 14.56
C GLN A 8 -0.34 7.94 13.81
N ILE A 9 -0.13 6.68 13.44
CA ILE A 9 0.97 6.24 12.60
C ILE A 9 0.38 5.64 11.33
N VAL A 10 0.79 6.15 10.17
CA VAL A 10 0.36 5.62 8.88
C VAL A 10 1.56 4.99 8.18
N GLY A 11 1.49 3.69 7.95
CA GLY A 11 2.50 2.92 7.23
C GLY A 11 2.08 2.67 5.78
N ILE A 12 3.01 2.91 4.84
CA ILE A 12 2.79 2.63 3.42
C ILE A 12 3.33 1.24 3.07
N GLY A 13 2.42 0.28 3.03
CA GLY A 13 2.65 -1.10 2.65
C GLY A 13 2.54 -1.33 1.15
N SER A 14 2.70 -2.58 0.75
CA SER A 14 2.50 -3.01 -0.64
C SER A 14 1.93 -4.41 -0.68
N ILE A 15 1.01 -4.65 -1.61
CA ILE A 15 0.49 -5.99 -1.88
C ILE A 15 1.59 -7.01 -2.24
N ALA A 16 2.78 -6.55 -2.66
CA ALA A 16 3.94 -7.40 -2.89
C ALA A 16 4.48 -8.05 -1.60
N GLY A 17 4.21 -7.45 -0.44
CA GLY A 17 4.50 -8.05 0.86
C GLY A 17 3.55 -9.17 1.25
N ASP A 18 2.31 -9.16 0.74
CA ASP A 18 1.33 -10.23 0.97
C ASP A 18 1.48 -11.37 -0.05
N ARG A 19 1.84 -11.01 -1.29
CA ARG A 19 2.04 -11.94 -2.40
C ARG A 19 3.42 -11.71 -2.99
N GLY A 20 4.36 -12.58 -2.65
CA GLY A 20 5.72 -12.54 -3.17
C GLY A 20 5.75 -12.54 -4.70
N ARG A 21 6.52 -11.63 -5.27
CA ARG A 21 6.64 -11.46 -6.73
C ARG A 21 7.99 -11.98 -7.22
N ARG A 22 7.95 -12.82 -8.25
CA ARG A 22 9.15 -13.39 -8.88
C ARG A 22 10.20 -12.34 -9.26
N GLY A 23 9.78 -11.17 -9.73
CA GLY A 23 10.67 -10.11 -10.19
C GLY A 23 11.22 -9.19 -9.09
N ILE A 24 10.71 -9.25 -7.85
CA ILE A 24 11.11 -8.35 -6.76
C ILE A 24 11.14 -9.06 -5.40
N PRO A 25 11.95 -10.11 -5.22
CA PRO A 25 11.96 -10.88 -3.97
C PRO A 25 12.40 -10.03 -2.77
N ALA A 26 13.45 -9.22 -2.91
CA ALA A 26 13.94 -8.35 -1.83
C ALA A 26 12.88 -7.31 -1.41
N TYR A 27 12.27 -6.61 -2.36
CA TYR A 27 11.19 -5.65 -2.08
C TYR A 27 9.99 -6.33 -1.40
N SER A 28 9.62 -7.53 -1.87
CA SER A 28 8.53 -8.32 -1.29
C SER A 28 8.84 -8.65 0.17
N ALA A 29 10.05 -9.12 0.47
CA ALA A 29 10.49 -9.41 1.83
C ALA A 29 10.51 -8.16 2.72
N SER A 30 11.04 -7.03 2.22
CA SER A 30 11.05 -5.77 2.98
C SER A 30 9.63 -5.28 3.30
N LYS A 31 8.69 -5.39 2.36
CA LYS A 31 7.30 -4.98 2.59
C LYS A 31 6.53 -5.95 3.47
N ALA A 32 6.83 -7.25 3.41
CA ALA A 32 6.30 -8.24 4.35
C ALA A 32 6.76 -7.95 5.78
N GLY A 33 8.07 -7.71 5.98
CA GLY A 33 8.62 -7.32 7.29
C GLY A 33 8.02 -6.03 7.82
N LEU A 34 7.78 -5.03 6.95
CA LEU A 34 7.09 -3.80 7.32
C LEU A 34 5.66 -4.06 7.78
N HIS A 35 4.91 -4.96 7.12
CA HIS A 35 3.55 -5.31 7.53
C HIS A 35 3.55 -5.91 8.95
N THR A 36 4.40 -6.89 9.20
CA THR A 36 4.53 -7.53 10.52
C THR A 36 4.98 -6.52 11.59
N TYR A 37 5.89 -5.60 11.26
CA TYR A 37 6.30 -4.55 12.18
C TYR A 37 5.14 -3.61 12.56
N LEU A 38 4.33 -3.19 11.59
CA LEU A 38 3.18 -2.32 11.85
C LEU A 38 2.07 -3.04 12.63
N GLU A 39 1.87 -4.34 12.39
CA GLU A 39 0.99 -5.18 13.20
C GLU A 39 1.47 -5.29 14.65
N ALA A 40 2.77 -5.55 14.87
CA ALA A 40 3.34 -5.55 16.21
C ALA A 40 3.22 -4.18 16.90
N MET A 41 3.40 -3.09 16.15
CA MET A 41 3.21 -1.72 16.65
C MET A 41 1.76 -1.45 17.03
N ARG A 42 0.76 -1.88 16.24
CA ARG A 42 -0.67 -1.79 16.64
C ARG A 42 -0.90 -2.44 18.00
N ASN A 43 -0.42 -3.67 18.17
CA ASN A 43 -0.62 -4.43 19.41
C ASN A 43 0.10 -3.78 20.60
N ARG A 44 1.27 -3.19 20.39
CA ARG A 44 2.02 -2.49 21.44
C ARG A 44 1.39 -1.15 21.81
N LEU A 45 0.87 -0.42 20.84
CA LEU A 45 0.48 0.99 20.98
C LEU A 45 -1.01 1.19 21.24
N SER A 46 -1.86 0.19 20.98
CA SER A 46 -3.31 0.24 21.20
C SER A 46 -3.68 0.66 22.63
N ARG A 47 -2.95 0.15 23.63
CA ARG A 47 -3.13 0.50 25.06
C ARG A 47 -2.75 1.94 25.41
N HIS A 48 -2.04 2.64 24.53
CA HIS A 48 -1.54 4.00 24.74
C HIS A 48 -2.32 5.04 23.92
N GLY A 49 -3.52 4.69 23.41
CA GLY A 49 -4.35 5.60 22.62
C GLY A 49 -3.77 5.96 21.25
N VAL A 50 -2.80 5.18 20.75
CA VAL A 50 -2.14 5.43 19.46
C VAL A 50 -2.62 4.42 18.43
N THR A 51 -3.20 4.93 17.34
CA THR A 51 -3.71 4.11 16.23
C THR A 51 -2.64 3.96 15.16
N VAL A 52 -2.43 2.74 14.66
CA VAL A 52 -1.53 2.49 13.53
C VAL A 52 -2.38 1.98 12.36
N THR A 53 -2.27 2.63 11.20
CA THR A 53 -2.98 2.28 9.97
C THR A 53 -1.95 1.89 8.91
N THR A 54 -2.20 0.83 8.16
CA THR A 54 -1.37 0.40 7.03
C THR A 54 -2.18 0.48 5.75
N ILE A 55 -1.62 1.19 4.77
CA ILE A 55 -2.20 1.32 3.44
C ILE A 55 -1.39 0.45 2.49
N LYS A 56 -1.97 -0.66 2.04
CA LYS A 56 -1.30 -1.58 1.11
C LYS A 56 -1.61 -1.17 -0.33
N LEU A 57 -0.61 -0.61 -0.99
CA LEU A 57 -0.74 -0.15 -2.36
C LEU A 57 -0.51 -1.26 -3.38
N TRP A 58 -1.32 -1.25 -4.43
CA TRP A 58 -0.97 -1.86 -5.71
C TRP A 58 0.01 -0.96 -6.47
N GLN A 59 0.55 -1.43 -7.60
CA GLN A 59 1.48 -0.63 -8.40
C GLN A 59 0.83 0.68 -8.84
N VAL A 60 1.58 1.77 -8.66
CA VAL A 60 1.19 3.14 -9.04
C VAL A 60 2.12 3.62 -10.16
N GLN A 61 1.58 4.39 -11.10
CA GLN A 61 2.37 5.02 -12.17
C GLN A 61 3.35 6.03 -11.57
N THR A 62 4.62 5.62 -11.47
CA THR A 62 5.71 6.39 -10.87
C THR A 62 6.99 6.12 -11.65
N ALA A 63 8.00 6.98 -11.48
CA ALA A 63 9.33 6.77 -12.08
C ALA A 63 9.98 5.44 -11.65
N MET A 64 9.67 4.94 -10.44
CA MET A 64 10.12 3.62 -9.98
C MET A 64 9.65 2.50 -10.91
N LEU A 65 8.41 2.55 -11.37
CA LEU A 65 7.87 1.55 -12.28
C LEU A 65 8.43 1.71 -13.69
N ALA A 66 8.69 2.94 -14.14
CA ALA A 66 9.30 3.21 -15.44
C ALA A 66 10.72 2.63 -15.54
N ASN A 67 11.48 2.66 -14.44
CA ASN A 67 12.85 2.13 -14.35
C ASN A 67 12.92 0.67 -13.87
N ALA A 68 11.78 0.01 -13.62
CA ALA A 68 11.74 -1.38 -13.19
C ALA A 68 11.97 -2.34 -14.37
N ASP A 69 12.43 -3.56 -14.07
CA ASP A 69 12.64 -4.61 -15.07
C ASP A 69 11.39 -4.92 -15.90
N ARG A 70 11.61 -5.40 -17.13
CA ARG A 70 10.54 -5.73 -18.08
C ARG A 70 9.52 -6.73 -17.51
N VAL A 71 9.96 -7.64 -16.62
CA VAL A 71 9.07 -8.60 -15.95
C VAL A 71 8.07 -7.88 -15.04
N ILE A 72 8.55 -6.91 -14.25
CA ILE A 72 7.72 -6.10 -13.35
C ILE A 72 6.80 -5.19 -14.16
N GLN A 73 7.31 -4.57 -15.24
CA GLN A 73 6.49 -3.74 -16.11
C GLN A 73 5.40 -4.54 -16.83
N ARG A 74 5.67 -5.78 -17.26
CA ARG A 74 4.65 -6.66 -17.85
C ARG A 74 3.58 -7.04 -16.84
N GLN A 75 3.97 -7.36 -15.60
CA GLN A 75 3.03 -7.63 -14.50
C GLN A 75 2.18 -6.40 -14.15
N ALA A 76 2.75 -5.19 -14.29
CA ALA A 76 2.02 -3.95 -14.13
C ALA A 76 1.00 -3.72 -15.24
N ARG A 77 1.42 -3.94 -16.48
CA ARG A 77 0.56 -3.79 -17.66
C ARG A 77 -0.58 -4.80 -17.68
N SER A 78 -0.36 -6.03 -17.20
CA SER A 78 -1.41 -7.05 -17.15
C SER A 78 -2.60 -6.70 -16.25
N TRP A 79 -2.46 -5.68 -15.39
CA TRP A 79 -3.53 -5.21 -14.52
C TRP A 79 -4.12 -3.86 -14.97
N GLN A 80 -3.63 -3.24 -16.05
CA GLN A 80 -4.17 -1.95 -16.48
C GLN A 80 -5.66 -2.09 -16.85
N PRO A 81 -6.58 -1.38 -16.17
CA PRO A 81 -7.96 -1.36 -16.58
C PRO A 81 -8.03 -0.70 -17.97
N ALA A 82 -8.73 -1.35 -18.90
CA ALA A 82 -9.05 -0.74 -20.17
C ALA A 82 -9.82 0.57 -19.89
N SER A 83 -9.25 1.70 -20.30
CA SER A 83 -9.81 3.06 -20.21
C SER A 83 -10.11 3.64 -18.82
N SER A 84 -9.26 4.55 -18.35
CA SER A 84 -9.66 5.90 -17.93
C SER A 84 -8.41 6.66 -17.45
N GLY A 85 -8.31 7.92 -17.89
CA GLY A 85 -7.10 8.73 -17.83
C GLY A 85 -6.49 8.86 -16.45
N ALA A 86 -5.17 8.76 -16.41
CA ALA A 86 -4.37 9.23 -15.29
C ALA A 86 -4.70 10.71 -15.01
N GLN A 87 -5.23 10.99 -13.82
CA GLN A 87 -5.16 12.33 -13.25
C GLN A 87 -4.29 12.26 -12.00
N SER A 88 -3.10 12.84 -12.12
CA SER A 88 -2.26 13.19 -10.98
C SER A 88 -3.02 14.18 -10.10
N ALA A 89 -3.48 13.73 -8.93
CA ALA A 89 -4.11 14.60 -7.96
C ALA A 89 -3.04 15.35 -7.15
N THR A 90 -2.56 16.46 -7.72
CA THR A 90 -1.95 17.56 -6.98
C THR A 90 -3.04 18.24 -6.16
N SER A 91 -3.39 17.70 -4.98
CA SER A 91 -4.08 18.39 -3.86
C SER A 91 -4.77 17.40 -2.92
N GLY A 92 -4.15 17.15 -1.76
CA GLY A 92 -4.79 17.22 -0.43
C GLY A 92 -6.08 16.48 -0.10
N ARG A 93 -6.62 15.56 -0.90
CA ARG A 93 -7.84 14.80 -0.56
C ARG A 93 -7.62 13.30 -0.75
N LEU A 94 -7.44 12.61 0.38
CA LEU A 94 -7.48 11.15 0.48
C LEU A 94 -8.84 10.67 -0.06
N PHE A 95 -8.84 10.09 -1.25
CA PHE A 95 -10.01 9.40 -1.79
C PHE A 95 -10.21 8.12 -0.96
N MET A 96 -11.14 8.15 -0.01
CA MET A 96 -11.70 6.92 0.56
C MET A 96 -12.54 6.25 -0.52
N CYS A 97 -12.05 5.12 -1.03
CA CYS A 97 -12.85 4.22 -1.84
C CYS A 97 -13.86 3.51 -0.92
N ARG A 98 -15.13 3.88 -1.04
CA ARG A 98 -16.25 3.17 -0.42
C ARG A 98 -16.33 1.78 -1.07
N VAL A 99 -16.17 0.73 -0.27
CA VAL A 99 -16.37 -0.67 -0.69
C VAL A 99 -17.85 -0.85 -1.04
N ALA A 100 -18.15 -0.77 -2.33
CA ALA A 100 -19.31 -1.39 -2.94
C ALA A 100 -18.79 -2.49 -3.87
N GLY A 101 -19.56 -3.58 -4.02
CA GLY A 101 -19.17 -4.81 -4.71
C GLY A 101 -18.65 -4.67 -6.15
N PRO A 102 -18.26 -5.79 -6.77
CA PRO A 102 -17.23 -5.89 -7.82
C PRO A 102 -17.58 -5.05 -9.06
N PRO A 103 -16.63 -4.22 -9.57
CA PRO A 103 -15.54 -4.66 -10.46
C PRO A 103 -14.14 -4.18 -9.98
N PRO A 104 -12.99 -4.49 -10.66
CA PRO A 104 -11.66 -4.42 -10.05
C PRO A 104 -11.10 -2.99 -10.05
N GLY A 105 -11.70 -2.12 -9.26
CA GLY A 105 -11.14 -0.82 -8.92
C GLY A 105 -10.14 -0.98 -7.78
N LEU A 106 -8.89 -0.55 -8.00
CA LEU A 106 -7.83 -0.32 -7.00
C LEU A 106 -7.99 -1.12 -5.69
N CYS A 107 -7.34 -2.29 -5.62
CA CYS A 107 -7.27 -3.09 -4.41
C CYS A 107 -6.34 -2.42 -3.37
N CYS A 108 -6.73 -1.24 -2.89
CA CYS A 108 -6.15 -0.59 -1.73
C CYS A 108 -6.79 -1.23 -0.50
N SER A 109 -6.02 -2.02 0.24
CA SER A 109 -6.49 -2.60 1.49
C SER A 109 -5.96 -1.75 2.64
N ILE A 110 -6.89 -1.17 3.41
CA ILE A 110 -6.61 -0.34 4.58
C ILE A 110 -6.89 -1.20 5.81
N TYR A 111 -5.88 -1.36 6.66
CA TYR A 111 -5.95 -2.08 7.95
C TYR A 111 -5.46 -1.19 9.09
#